data_AF-A0A974S8J3-F1
#
_entry.id   AF-A0A974S8J3-F1
#
_cell.length_a   1.000
_cell.length_b   1.000
_cell.length_c   1.000
_cell.angle_alpha   90.00
_cell.angle_beta   90.00
_cell.angle_gamma   90.00
#
_symmetry.space_group_name_H-M   'P 1'
#
loop_
_entity.id
_entity.type
_entity.pdbx_description
1 polymer ?
#
loop_
_entity_poly.entity_id
_entity_poly.type
_entity_poly.pdbx_seq_one_letter_code
_entity_poly.pdbx_strand_id
1 'polypeptide(L)' 'MDITKPLTVDNIEGVSAVPNKDGSTRFYLISDDNFSNSQKTILVAFDWKPTKP' A
#
# COMPACT_ATOMS: atom_id res chain seq x y z
N MET A 1 5.65 -8.71 -14.90
CA MET A 1 4.66 -9.09 -13.88
C MET A 1 3.43 -8.28 -14.21
N ASP A 2 2.50 -8.88 -14.94
CA ASP A 2 1.31 -8.17 -15.40
C ASP A 2 0.25 -8.23 -14.30
N ILE A 3 -0.27 -7.07 -13.91
CA ILE A 3 -1.34 -6.99 -12.92
C ILE A 3 -2.68 -7.13 -13.67
N THR A 4 -3.33 -8.28 -13.54
CA THR A 4 -4.58 -8.63 -14.26
C THR A 4 -5.82 -8.58 -13.36
N LYS A 5 -6.95 -8.14 -13.93
CA LYS A 5 -8.24 -7.97 -13.24
C LYS A 5 -8.92 -9.30 -12.86
N PRO A 6 -9.85 -9.30 -11.87
CA PRO A 6 -10.27 -8.14 -11.08
C PRO A 6 -9.31 -7.90 -9.91
N LEU A 7 -8.87 -6.65 -9.78
CA LEU A 7 -8.09 -6.19 -8.64
C LEU A 7 -9.00 -5.39 -7.73
N THR A 8 -8.77 -5.47 -6.43
CA THR A 8 -9.23 -4.43 -5.51
C THR A 8 -8.44 -3.17 -5.86
N VAL A 9 -9.11 -2.23 -6.51
CA VAL A 9 -8.59 -0.89 -6.82
C VAL A 9 -9.30 0.11 -5.94
N ASP A 10 -8.52 0.98 -5.31
CA ASP A 10 -9.00 2.03 -4.41
C ASP A 10 -8.14 3.30 -4.60
N ASN A 11 -8.62 4.45 -4.12
CA ASN A 11 -7.81 5.67 -4.00
C ASN A 11 -6.91 5.61 -2.76
N ILE A 12 -5.68 6.13 -2.88
CA ILE A 12 -4.70 6.17 -1.78
C ILE A 12 -4.41 7.62 -1.42
N GLU A 13 -4.68 7.99 -0.17
CA GLU A 13 -4.57 9.37 0.34
C GLU A 13 -3.23 9.60 1.05
N GLY A 14 -2.56 8.52 1.47
CA GLY A 14 -1.31 8.63 2.19
C GLY A 14 -0.35 7.47 1.93
N VAL A 15 0.93 7.80 1.94
CA VAL A 15 2.04 6.86 1.84
C VAL A 15 3.10 7.17 2.89
N SER A 16 3.64 6.13 3.50
CA SER A 16 4.85 6.22 4.32
C SER A 16 5.81 5.09 3.95
N ALA A 17 7.11 5.37 4.02
CA ALA A 17 8.19 4.43 3.76
C ALA A 17 9.13 4.42 4.97
N VAL A 18 9.26 3.27 5.61
CA VAL A 18 10.07 3.10 6.82
C VAL A 18 11.18 2.09 6.54
N PRO A 19 12.46 2.47 6.69
CA PRO A 19 13.56 1.54 6.49
C PRO A 19 13.59 0.49 7.60
N ASN A 20 13.73 -0.79 7.21
CA ASN A 20 13.97 -1.90 8.13
C ASN A 20 15.47 -2.15 8.30
N LYS A 21 15.85 -2.80 9.40
CA LYS A 21 17.25 -3.12 9.71
C LYS A 21 17.90 -4.09 8.71
N ASP A 22 17.11 -4.90 8.01
CA ASP A 22 17.58 -5.90 7.05
C ASP A 22 17.78 -5.34 5.62
N GLY A 23 17.62 -4.03 5.46
CA GLY A 23 17.71 -3.32 4.18
C GLY A 23 16.42 -3.37 3.35
N SER A 24 15.34 -3.98 3.83
CA SER A 24 14.01 -3.81 3.23
C SER A 24 13.39 -2.46 3.64
N THR A 25 12.35 -2.03 2.94
CA THR A 25 11.53 -0.86 3.27
C THR A 25 10.10 -1.32 3.50
N ARG A 26 9.53 -0.99 4.66
CA ARG A 26 8.10 -1.16 4.90
C ARG A 26 7.33 0.01 4.31
N PHE A 27 6.42 -0.28 3.40
CA PHE A 27 5.44 0.68 2.92
C PHE A 27 4.15 0.57 3.73
N TYR A 28 3.60 1.73 4.07
CA TYR A 28 2.23 1.88 4.54
C TYR A 28 1.46 2.70 3.50
N LEU A 29 0.34 2.18 3.03
CA LEU A 29 -0.60 2.88 2.16
C LEU A 29 -1.93 2.98 2.90
N ILE A 30 -2.53 4.17 2.93
CA ILE A 30 -3.84 4.38 3.54
C ILE A 30 -4.83 4.87 2.49
N SER A 31 -5.99 4.22 2.49
CA SER A 31 -7.19 4.68 1.81
C SER A 31 -8.19 5.19 2.86
N ASP A 32 -8.78 6.37 2.69
CA ASP A 32 -9.86 6.87 3.54
C ASP A 32 -11.25 6.40 3.05
N ASP A 33 -12.31 6.76 3.78
CA ASP A 33 -13.68 6.39 3.39
C ASP A 33 -14.40 7.47 2.58
N ASN A 34 -13.72 8.58 2.22
CA ASN A 34 -14.29 9.77 1.58
C ASN A 34 -15.64 10.22 2.19
N PHE A 35 -15.84 10.10 3.51
CA PHE A 35 -17.11 10.39 4.19
C PHE A 35 -18.30 9.54 3.70
N SER A 36 -18.05 8.38 3.09
CA SER A 36 -19.07 7.48 2.58
C SER A 36 -19.26 6.25 3.48
N ASN A 37 -20.50 6.02 3.90
CA ASN A 37 -20.86 4.83 4.69
C ASN A 37 -20.62 3.49 3.95
N SER A 38 -20.55 3.53 2.61
CA SER A 38 -20.29 2.34 1.78
C SER A 38 -18.81 2.05 1.58
N GLN A 39 -17.93 3.01 1.86
CA GLN A 39 -16.48 2.85 1.78
C GLN A 39 -15.91 2.46 3.16
N LYS A 40 -14.65 2.04 3.18
CA LYS A 40 -13.95 1.64 4.40
C LYS A 40 -12.56 2.25 4.37
N THR A 41 -12.11 2.79 5.49
CA THR A 41 -10.69 3.11 5.68
C THR A 41 -9.88 1.82 5.66
N ILE A 42 -8.89 1.74 4.78
CA ILE A 42 -8.01 0.57 4.62
C ILE A 42 -6.57 1.00 4.87
N LEU A 43 -5.85 0.24 5.70
CA LEU A 43 -4.41 0.35 5.86
C LEU A 43 -3.74 -0.90 5.29
N VAL A 44 -2.90 -0.73 4.27
CA VAL A 44 -2.09 -1.79 3.68
C VAL A 44 -0.64 -1.60 4.14
N ALA A 45 -0.03 -2.67 4.64
CA ALA A 45 1.39 -2.69 5.00
C ALA A 45 2.09 -3.88 4.32
N PHE A 46 3.20 -3.61 3.64
CA PHE A 46 4.04 -4.66 3.05
C PHE A 46 5.51 -4.26 3.07
N ASP A 47 6.39 -5.25 3.16
CA ASP A 47 7.83 -5.04 3.05
C ASP A 47 8.28 -5.25 1.61
N TRP A 48 9.03 -4.29 1.08
CA TRP A 48 9.68 -4.38 -0.21
C TRP A 48 11.20 -4.41 -0.02
N LYS A 49 11.84 -5.40 -0.65
CA LYS A 49 13.29 -5.50 -0.71
C LYS A 49 13.72 -5.34 -2.17
N PRO A 50 14.52 -4.32 -2.52
CA PRO A 50 15.06 -4.20 -3.86
C PRO A 50 15.87 -5.45 -4.20
N THR A 51 15.59 -6.07 -5.34
CA THR A 51 16.57 -6.95 -5.97
C THR A 51 17.69 -6.05 -6.52
N LYS A 52 18.95 -6.52 -6.50
CA LYS A 52 20.07 -5.79 -7.11
C LYS A 52 19.65 -5.30 -8.52
N PRO A 53 20.04 -4.07 -8.92
CA PRO A 53 19.72 -3.54 -10.23
C PRO A 53 20.29 -4.41 -11.36
#